data_AF-A0A2S4VKM1-F1
#
_entry.id   AF-A0A2S4VKM1-F1
#
_cell.length_a   1.000
_cell.length_b   1.000
_cell.length_c   1.000
_cell.angle_alpha   90.00
_cell.angle_beta   90.00
_cell.angle_gamma   90.00
#
_symmetry.space_group_name_H-M   'P 1'
#
loop_
_entity.id
_entity.type
_entity.pdbx_description
1 polymer ?
#
loop_
_entity_poly.entity_id
_entity_poly.type
_entity_poly.pdbx_seq_one_letter_code
_entity_poly.pdbx_strand_id
1 'polypeptide(L)'
;MSTRNSNNPLLPLTDPERLIRPANAEKRRLAQPNSPSISANSITFPTPLNSIPTMSDTPVNANDTTPIAADPLGKDSTESFPASSMSTEAMIRAFIQVQHASALQSASRIERLESAVLELSIKSEPRKSPPTVEPGRIDLQRFKTSDGPSFTGPFQAVEPFITWMNGVQIFFATKAVWHPVDKIRVVGCLIREANTLAFYANGVETFVTKSWDEFKVSLFEFALPPCGAPNSAPRSVT
;
A
#
# COMPACT_ATOMS: atom_id res chain seq x y z
N MET A 1 -61.07 -4.24 -37.00
CA MET A 1 -60.87 -2.90 -37.61
C MET A 1 -60.90 -1.83 -36.52
N SER A 2 -60.01 -0.84 -36.65
CA SER A 2 -60.05 0.54 -36.11
C SER A 2 -59.93 0.82 -34.59
N THR A 3 -58.68 1.11 -34.20
CA THR A 3 -58.15 2.32 -33.52
C THR A 3 -59.09 3.39 -32.91
N ARG A 4 -58.78 3.77 -31.66
CA ARG A 4 -58.97 5.11 -31.05
C ARG A 4 -58.16 5.13 -29.73
N ASN A 5 -56.94 5.66 -29.61
CA ASN A 5 -56.43 7.04 -29.70
C ASN A 5 -57.32 8.13 -29.07
N SER A 6 -56.97 8.58 -27.85
CA SER A 6 -56.82 10.02 -27.54
C SER A 6 -56.21 10.25 -26.14
N ASN A 7 -54.93 10.64 -26.14
CA ASN A 7 -54.38 11.84 -25.49
C ASN A 7 -54.86 12.23 -24.09
N ASN A 8 -54.02 11.98 -23.09
CA ASN A 8 -54.02 12.74 -21.84
C ASN A 8 -52.59 13.27 -21.59
N PRO A 9 -52.33 14.59 -21.65
CA PRO A 9 -50.99 15.14 -21.49
C PRO A 9 -50.80 15.64 -20.06
N LEU A 10 -50.08 14.91 -19.19
CA LEU A 10 -49.69 15.41 -17.88
C LEU A 10 -48.29 14.90 -17.47
N LEU A 11 -47.31 15.06 -18.35
CA LEU A 11 -45.94 15.21 -17.87
C LEU A 11 -45.69 16.71 -17.67
N PRO A 12 -45.47 17.19 -16.44
CA PRO A 12 -44.71 18.41 -16.29
C PRO A 12 -43.33 18.12 -16.88
N LEU A 13 -42.99 18.78 -17.97
CA LEU A 13 -41.65 18.84 -18.54
C LEU A 13 -40.73 19.46 -17.50
N THR A 14 -40.31 18.66 -16.53
CA THR A 14 -39.43 19.11 -15.46
C THR A 14 -38.01 18.90 -15.94
N ASP A 15 -37.52 19.96 -16.57
CA ASP A 15 -36.12 20.33 -16.74
C ASP A 15 -35.16 19.52 -15.85
N PRO A 16 -34.28 18.66 -16.42
CA PRO A 16 -33.35 17.82 -15.66
C PRO A 16 -32.33 18.64 -14.84
N GLU A 17 -32.25 19.96 -15.02
CA GLU A 17 -31.36 20.81 -14.24
C GLU A 17 -31.86 21.12 -12.82
N ARG A 18 -33.16 20.94 -12.53
CA ARG A 18 -33.71 21.33 -11.22
C ARG A 18 -33.21 20.50 -10.04
N LEU A 19 -32.74 19.28 -10.29
CA LEU A 19 -32.17 18.41 -9.26
C LEU A 19 -30.68 18.72 -8.99
N ILE A 20 -29.99 19.34 -9.95
CA ILE A 20 -28.55 19.65 -9.89
C ILE A 20 -28.30 20.99 -9.17
N ARG A 21 -29.21 21.96 -9.33
CA ARG A 21 -29.11 23.28 -8.69
C ARG A 21 -29.01 23.25 -7.15
N PRO A 22 -29.84 22.49 -6.40
CA PRO A 22 -29.71 22.44 -4.94
C PRO A 22 -28.41 21.76 -4.49
N ALA A 23 -27.98 20.70 -5.18
CA ALA A 23 -26.76 19.97 -4.85
C ALA A 23 -25.50 20.83 -5.03
N ASN A 24 -25.44 21.64 -6.10
CA ASN A 24 -24.31 22.55 -6.34
C ASN A 24 -24.33 23.80 -5.43
N ALA A 25 -25.51 24.23 -4.96
CA ALA A 25 -25.63 25.29 -3.97
C ALA A 25 -25.10 24.85 -2.59
N GLU A 26 -25.44 23.64 -2.16
CA GLU A 26 -24.95 23.06 -0.90
C GLU A 26 -23.44 22.79 -0.94
N LYS A 27 -22.92 22.35 -2.10
CA LYS A 27 -21.48 22.18 -2.30
C LYS A 27 -20.70 23.51 -2.23
N ARG A 28 -21.29 24.62 -2.69
CA ARG A 28 -20.72 25.97 -2.50
C ARG A 28 -20.80 26.45 -1.05
N ARG A 29 -21.83 26.07 -0.30
CA ARG A 29 -21.96 26.37 1.13
C ARG A 29 -20.87 25.69 1.96
N LEU A 30 -20.51 24.44 1.62
CA LEU A 30 -19.43 23.70 2.28
C LEU A 30 -18.01 24.10 1.83
N ALA A 31 -17.87 24.76 0.68
CA ALA A 31 -16.58 25.13 0.10
C ALA A 31 -16.15 26.58 0.37
N GLN A 32 -16.95 27.38 1.08
CA GLN A 32 -16.50 28.71 1.51
C GLN A 32 -15.60 28.59 2.75
N PRO A 33 -14.36 29.12 2.71
CA PRO A 33 -13.54 29.28 3.90
C PRO A 33 -14.16 30.39 4.77
N ASN A 34 -14.69 30.01 5.94
CA ASN A 34 -15.05 30.97 6.97
C ASN A 34 -13.77 31.66 7.49
N SER A 35 -13.64 32.95 7.21
CA SER A 35 -12.76 33.86 7.96
C SER A 35 -13.48 34.30 9.25
N PRO A 36 -12.76 34.54 10.36
CA PRO A 36 -13.22 34.18 11.70
C PRO A 36 -13.98 35.30 12.42
N SER A 37 -15.04 34.92 13.14
CA SER A 37 -15.56 35.70 14.28
C SER A 37 -14.80 35.25 15.53
N ILE A 38 -14.14 36.22 16.17
CA ILE A 38 -13.34 36.08 17.37
C ILE A 38 -14.23 35.66 18.54
N SER A 39 -13.92 34.54 19.18
CA SER A 39 -14.23 34.35 20.60
C SER A 39 -13.10 33.57 21.25
N ALA A 40 -12.48 34.22 22.23
CA ALA A 40 -11.37 33.73 23.00
C ALA A 40 -11.72 32.42 23.70
N ASN A 41 -10.80 31.45 23.68
CA ASN A 41 -10.56 30.51 24.77
C ASN A 41 -9.18 29.88 24.56
N SER A 42 -8.30 30.13 25.53
CA SER A 42 -6.97 29.54 25.69
C SER A 42 -7.01 28.01 25.63
N ILE A 43 -5.96 27.37 25.10
CA ILE A 43 -5.31 26.18 25.69
C ILE A 43 -4.00 25.88 24.93
N THR A 44 -2.99 25.60 25.76
CA THR A 44 -1.59 25.22 25.58
C THR A 44 -1.32 24.11 24.55
N PHE A 45 -0.25 24.24 23.77
CA PHE A 45 0.30 23.16 22.91
C PHE A 45 1.34 22.32 23.68
N PRO A 46 1.27 20.97 23.64
CA PRO A 46 2.36 20.12 24.12
C PRO A 46 3.45 19.94 23.05
N THR A 47 4.70 20.12 23.48
CA THR A 47 5.96 19.88 22.75
C THR A 47 6.22 18.37 22.61
N PRO A 48 6.78 17.86 21.49
CA PRO A 48 7.24 16.48 21.41
C PRO A 48 8.58 16.32 22.17
N LEU A 49 8.58 15.43 23.16
CA LEU A 49 9.75 15.09 23.98
C LEU A 49 10.67 14.15 23.19
N ASN A 50 11.90 14.61 22.92
CA ASN A 50 12.99 13.81 22.37
C ASN A 50 13.69 13.10 23.54
N SER A 51 13.45 11.79 23.73
CA SER A 51 14.08 11.02 24.82
C SER A 51 15.51 10.61 24.44
N ILE A 52 16.48 11.24 25.09
CA ILE A 52 17.86 10.76 25.26
C ILE A 52 17.85 9.74 26.41
N PRO A 53 18.50 8.56 26.32
CA PRO A 53 18.70 7.71 27.49
C PRO A 53 19.87 8.26 28.32
N THR A 54 19.59 8.77 29.51
CA THR A 54 20.59 9.07 30.54
C THR A 54 20.47 8.06 31.67
N MET A 55 21.65 7.72 32.19
CA MET A 55 21.98 6.68 33.15
C MET A 55 21.08 6.63 34.38
N SER A 56 20.76 5.41 34.83
CA SER A 56 20.17 5.16 36.14
C SER A 56 21.25 4.61 37.07
N ASP A 57 21.53 5.38 38.13
CA ASP A 57 22.27 4.95 39.30
C ASP A 57 21.53 3.80 40.01
N THR A 58 22.29 2.84 40.52
CA THR A 58 21.85 1.92 41.58
C THR A 58 22.89 1.97 42.70
N PRO A 59 22.51 2.13 43.97
CA PRO A 59 23.47 2.25 45.06
C PRO A 59 23.85 0.87 45.58
N VAL A 60 25.14 0.61 45.81
CA VAL A 60 25.56 -0.31 46.87
C VAL A 60 26.95 0.04 47.37
N ASN A 61 27.01 0.20 48.68
CA ASN A 61 28.19 0.42 49.50
C ASN A 61 28.89 -0.92 49.75
N ALA A 62 30.19 -1.01 49.46
CA ALA A 62 31.09 -1.96 50.11
C ALA A 62 32.54 -1.46 49.98
N ASN A 63 33.12 -1.20 51.14
CA ASN A 63 34.49 -0.78 51.40
C ASN A 63 35.54 -1.66 50.71
N ASP A 64 36.60 -1.07 50.13
CA ASP A 64 37.97 -1.41 50.53
C ASP A 64 39.06 -0.43 49.99
N THR A 65 39.90 0.04 50.92
CA THR A 65 41.34 0.35 50.82
C THR A 65 41.91 1.43 49.85
N THR A 66 42.14 2.64 50.42
CA THR A 66 43.27 3.62 50.37
C THR A 66 44.51 3.43 49.43
N PRO A 67 45.39 4.46 49.24
CA PRO A 67 45.30 5.76 48.53
C PRO A 67 46.54 5.98 47.58
N ILE A 68 46.93 7.24 47.25
CA ILE A 68 48.23 7.70 46.63
C ILE A 68 48.16 7.88 45.09
N ALA A 69 48.57 8.97 44.41
CA ALA A 69 49.23 10.25 44.72
C ALA A 69 49.13 11.24 43.51
N ALA A 70 49.40 12.51 43.82
CA ALA A 70 50.12 13.52 43.01
C ALA A 70 49.46 14.21 41.80
N ASP A 71 49.18 15.50 42.01
CA ASP A 71 49.35 16.68 41.12
C ASP A 71 50.71 16.64 40.34
N PRO A 72 51.06 17.51 39.34
CA PRO A 72 50.41 18.76 38.93
C PRO A 72 50.49 19.19 37.43
N LEU A 73 49.89 20.36 37.16
CA LEU A 73 50.39 21.46 36.30
C LEU A 73 50.04 21.47 34.80
N GLY A 74 49.30 22.53 34.40
CA GLY A 74 49.16 22.95 33.00
C GLY A 74 48.32 24.21 32.83
N LYS A 75 48.99 25.38 32.77
CA LYS A 75 48.45 26.68 32.33
C LYS A 75 47.77 26.55 30.96
N ASP A 76 46.75 27.34 30.66
CA ASP A 76 46.94 28.63 29.98
C ASP A 76 45.62 29.26 29.47
N SER A 77 45.61 30.59 29.50
CA SER A 77 44.85 31.51 28.65
C SER A 77 43.31 31.53 28.73
N THR A 78 42.84 32.39 29.65
CA THR A 78 41.65 33.22 29.44
C THR A 78 41.87 34.14 28.25
N GLU A 79 41.41 33.74 27.07
CA GLU A 79 41.14 34.67 25.97
C GLU A 79 39.63 34.76 25.72
N SER A 80 39.11 35.91 26.14
CA SER A 80 37.81 36.44 25.78
C SER A 80 37.70 36.53 24.26
N PHE A 81 36.83 35.73 23.64
CA PHE A 81 36.31 36.02 22.32
C PHE A 81 34.98 36.78 22.45
N PRO A 82 34.85 37.97 21.83
CA PRO A 82 33.66 38.80 21.96
C PRO A 82 32.51 38.13 21.20
N ALA A 83 31.41 37.87 21.90
CA ALA A 83 30.12 37.69 21.25
C ALA A 83 29.83 38.99 20.49
N SER A 84 30.08 39.00 19.17
CA SER A 84 29.69 40.10 18.31
C SER A 84 28.18 40.23 18.43
N SER A 85 27.73 41.18 19.24
CA SER A 85 26.33 41.54 19.37
C SER A 85 25.93 42.13 18.03
N MET A 86 25.46 41.31 17.09
CA MET A 86 24.73 41.83 15.96
C MET A 86 23.59 42.67 16.53
N SER A 87 23.56 43.96 16.19
CA SER A 87 22.45 44.84 16.51
C SER A 87 21.13 44.15 16.16
N THR A 88 20.07 44.37 16.92
CA THR A 88 18.73 43.82 16.64
C THR A 88 18.31 44.09 15.19
N GLU A 89 18.75 45.20 14.62
CA GLU A 89 18.58 45.52 13.20
C GLU A 89 19.31 44.53 12.26
N ALA A 90 20.54 44.14 12.58
CA ALA A 90 21.30 43.16 11.81
C ALA A 90 20.66 41.75 11.90
N MET A 91 20.09 41.40 13.05
CA MET A 91 19.33 40.16 13.21
C MET A 91 18.05 40.16 12.36
N ILE A 92 17.29 41.25 12.34
CA ILE A 92 16.08 41.39 11.52
C ILE A 92 16.43 41.28 10.03
N ARG A 93 17.49 41.96 9.59
CA ARG A 93 17.96 41.87 8.20
C ARG A 93 18.39 40.44 7.83
N ALA A 94 19.11 39.75 8.71
CA ALA A 94 19.52 38.36 8.49
C ALA A 94 18.31 37.42 8.35
N PHE A 95 17.29 37.58 9.21
CA PHE A 95 16.08 36.76 9.12
C PHE A 95 15.33 36.98 7.80
N ILE A 96 15.16 38.23 7.37
CA ILE A 96 14.52 38.56 6.08
C ILE A 96 15.30 37.94 4.91
N GLN A 97 16.63 38.01 4.94
CA GLN A 97 17.48 37.41 3.92
C GLN A 97 17.33 35.89 3.87
N VAL A 98 17.29 35.22 5.02
CA VAL A 98 17.09 33.76 5.10
C VAL A 98 15.73 33.36 4.52
N GLN A 99 14.67 34.08 4.86
CA GLN A 99 13.34 33.82 4.32
C GLN A 99 13.29 34.02 2.81
N HIS A 100 13.87 35.11 2.31
CA HIS A 100 13.92 35.40 0.88
C HIS A 100 14.74 34.36 0.11
N ALA A 101 15.90 33.96 0.63
CA ALA A 101 16.73 32.91 0.03
C ALA A 101 16.02 31.55 0.04
N SER A 102 15.35 31.20 1.13
CA SER A 102 14.54 29.98 1.23
C SER A 102 13.38 29.97 0.24
N ALA A 103 12.67 31.09 0.11
CA ALA A 103 11.59 31.25 -0.85
C ALA A 103 12.09 31.07 -2.28
N LEU A 104 13.20 31.70 -2.66
CA LEU A 104 13.82 31.53 -3.99
C LEU A 104 14.25 30.08 -4.24
N GLN A 105 14.90 29.44 -3.27
CA GLN A 105 15.29 28.04 -3.40
C GLN A 105 14.08 27.12 -3.58
N SER A 106 12.99 27.37 -2.85
CA SER A 106 11.75 26.60 -2.99
C SER A 106 11.12 26.79 -4.37
N ALA A 107 11.09 28.02 -4.89
CA ALA A 107 10.58 28.33 -6.22
C ALA A 107 11.41 27.63 -7.31
N SER A 108 12.75 27.69 -7.23
CA SER A 108 13.64 26.98 -8.18
C SER A 108 13.53 25.45 -8.09
N ARG A 109 13.12 24.90 -6.95
CA ARG A 109 12.84 23.46 -6.82
C ARG A 109 11.52 23.10 -7.49
N ILE A 110 10.50 23.94 -7.35
CA ILE A 110 9.19 23.78 -8.00
C ILE A 110 9.34 23.90 -9.52
N GLU A 111 10.03 24.93 -10.02
CA GLU A 111 10.29 25.11 -11.45
C GLU A 111 11.00 23.91 -12.08
N ARG A 112 11.98 23.33 -11.37
CA ARG A 112 12.66 22.10 -11.79
C ARG A 112 11.74 20.89 -11.80
N LEU A 113 10.84 20.77 -10.83
CA LEU A 113 9.83 19.71 -10.80
C LEU A 113 8.82 19.88 -11.94
N GLU A 114 8.33 21.10 -12.19
CA GLU A 114 7.41 21.41 -13.27
C GLU A 114 8.06 21.13 -14.64
N SER A 115 9.31 21.53 -14.81
CA SER A 115 10.09 21.23 -16.02
C SER A 115 10.29 19.72 -16.21
N ALA A 116 10.61 18.98 -15.14
CA ALA A 116 10.76 17.52 -15.20
C ALA A 116 9.43 16.80 -15.48
N VAL A 117 8.31 17.32 -14.96
CA VAL A 117 6.97 16.77 -15.22
C VAL A 117 6.54 17.05 -16.66
N LEU A 118 6.80 18.26 -17.17
CA LEU A 118 6.55 18.61 -18.57
C LEU A 118 7.44 17.79 -19.50
N GLU A 119 8.73 17.63 -19.19
CA GLU A 119 9.63 16.81 -19.99
C GLU A 119 9.23 15.34 -19.96
N LEU A 120 8.81 14.78 -18.81
CA LEU A 120 8.26 13.42 -18.73
C LEU A 120 6.93 13.26 -19.49
N SER A 121 6.12 14.31 -19.53
CA SER A 121 4.83 14.31 -20.25
C SER A 121 5.01 14.44 -21.76
N ILE A 122 6.02 15.17 -22.22
CA ILE A 122 6.35 15.34 -23.65
C ILE A 122 7.25 14.20 -24.16
N LYS A 123 8.10 13.66 -23.28
CA LYS A 123 8.90 12.45 -23.49
C LYS A 123 8.17 11.21 -23.00
N SER A 124 6.85 11.18 -23.14
CA SER A 124 6.17 9.93 -23.39
C SER A 124 6.57 9.45 -24.79
N GLU A 125 7.81 8.96 -24.92
CA GLU A 125 8.15 7.94 -25.91
C GLU A 125 7.02 6.90 -25.84
N PRO A 126 6.48 6.39 -26.95
CA PRO A 126 5.52 5.30 -26.87
C PRO A 126 6.22 4.19 -26.11
N ARG A 127 5.85 4.00 -24.82
CA ARG A 127 6.17 2.78 -24.10
C ARG A 127 5.69 1.71 -25.06
N LYS A 128 6.64 0.98 -25.64
CA LYS A 128 6.40 -0.25 -26.39
C LYS A 128 5.33 -0.95 -25.58
N SER A 129 4.10 -0.93 -26.08
CA SER A 129 2.98 -1.55 -25.41
C SER A 129 3.49 -2.96 -25.05
N PRO A 130 3.29 -3.45 -23.81
CA PRO A 130 3.44 -4.88 -23.60
C PRO A 130 2.65 -5.55 -24.72
N PRO A 131 3.20 -6.61 -25.34
CA PRO A 131 2.61 -7.23 -26.52
C PRO A 131 1.12 -7.35 -26.25
N THR A 132 0.31 -6.70 -27.09
CA THR A 132 -1.15 -6.58 -26.92
C THR A 132 -1.63 -7.86 -26.31
N VAL A 133 -1.92 -7.81 -25.01
CA VAL A 133 -2.30 -8.97 -24.24
C VAL A 133 -3.57 -9.45 -24.92
N GLU A 134 -3.48 -10.60 -25.60
CA GLU A 134 -4.55 -11.13 -26.46
C GLU A 134 -5.91 -10.89 -25.78
N PRO A 135 -6.94 -10.40 -26.49
CA PRO A 135 -8.22 -10.06 -25.87
C PRO A 135 -8.70 -11.16 -24.91
N GLY A 136 -8.77 -10.87 -23.61
CA GLY A 136 -9.15 -11.82 -22.56
C GLY A 136 -8.00 -12.45 -21.76
N ARG A 137 -6.74 -12.10 -22.05
CA ARG A 137 -5.58 -12.45 -21.22
C ARG A 137 -5.39 -11.44 -20.09
N ILE A 138 -4.91 -11.91 -18.94
CA ILE A 138 -4.53 -11.05 -17.81
C ILE A 138 -3.03 -10.75 -17.84
N ASP A 139 -2.66 -9.54 -17.41
CA ASP A 139 -1.25 -9.20 -17.18
C ASP A 139 -0.77 -9.90 -15.90
N LEU A 140 -0.12 -11.05 -16.07
CA LEU A 140 0.40 -11.87 -14.98
C LEU A 140 1.43 -11.14 -14.11
N GLN A 141 2.13 -10.13 -14.65
CA GLN A 141 3.09 -9.35 -13.88
C GLN A 141 2.40 -8.40 -12.90
N ARG A 142 1.22 -7.89 -13.26
CA ARG A 142 0.42 -6.99 -12.41
C ARG A 142 -0.64 -7.72 -11.61
N PHE A 143 -0.94 -8.98 -11.94
CA PHE A 143 -1.95 -9.77 -11.29
C PHE A 143 -1.51 -10.14 -9.87
N LYS A 144 -2.18 -9.56 -8.87
CA LYS A 144 -1.92 -9.84 -7.46
C LYS A 144 -2.55 -11.17 -7.05
N THR A 145 -1.71 -12.18 -6.90
CA THR A 145 -2.09 -13.50 -6.36
C THR A 145 -2.12 -13.54 -4.83
N SER A 146 -1.62 -12.49 -4.16
CA SER A 146 -1.63 -12.35 -2.69
C SER A 146 -3.03 -12.46 -2.08
N ASP A 147 -4.06 -12.02 -2.81
CA ASP A 147 -5.45 -12.01 -2.35
C ASP A 147 -6.17 -13.32 -2.68
N GLY A 148 -5.48 -14.27 -3.32
CA GLY A 148 -6.03 -15.56 -3.70
C GLY A 148 -5.92 -16.59 -2.57
N PRO A 149 -6.81 -17.59 -2.56
CA PRO A 149 -6.74 -18.67 -1.57
C PRO A 149 -5.46 -19.48 -1.79
N SER A 150 -4.60 -19.52 -0.78
CA SER A 150 -3.37 -20.30 -0.81
C SER A 150 -3.63 -21.72 -0.31
N PHE A 151 -3.13 -22.74 -1.02
CA PHE A 151 -3.17 -24.13 -0.57
C PHE A 151 -2.03 -24.41 0.39
N THR A 152 -2.33 -24.46 1.67
CA THR A 152 -1.39 -24.76 2.76
C THR A 152 -1.74 -26.07 3.49
N GLY A 153 -2.75 -26.80 3.00
CA GLY A 153 -3.19 -28.05 3.61
C GLY A 153 -2.19 -29.18 3.44
N PRO A 154 -2.32 -30.29 4.19
CA PRO A 154 -1.48 -31.47 4.02
C PRO A 154 -1.65 -32.09 2.62
N PHE A 155 -0.58 -32.72 2.12
CA PHE A 155 -0.64 -33.51 0.89
C PHE A 155 -1.67 -34.64 1.02
N GLN A 156 -2.45 -34.88 -0.04
CA GLN A 156 -3.50 -35.91 -0.07
C GLN A 156 -4.64 -35.73 0.97
N ALA A 157 -4.76 -34.55 1.59
CA ALA A 157 -5.93 -34.22 2.38
C ALA A 157 -7.08 -33.78 1.45
N VAL A 158 -8.13 -34.60 1.37
CA VAL A 158 -9.26 -34.39 0.45
C VAL A 158 -9.98 -33.06 0.71
N GLU A 159 -10.47 -32.85 1.94
CA GLU A 159 -11.29 -31.68 2.25
C GLU A 159 -10.53 -30.34 2.06
N PRO A 160 -9.28 -30.17 2.53
CA PRO A 160 -8.53 -28.94 2.29
C PRO A 160 -8.28 -28.67 0.81
N PHE A 161 -7.94 -29.70 0.03
CA PHE A 161 -7.67 -29.54 -1.40
C PHE A 161 -8.94 -29.15 -2.17
N ILE A 162 -10.06 -29.83 -1.93
CA ILE A 162 -11.33 -29.52 -2.59
C ILE A 162 -11.82 -28.12 -2.20
N THR A 163 -11.73 -27.76 -0.91
CA THR A 163 -12.09 -26.43 -0.43
C THR A 163 -11.25 -25.34 -1.10
N TRP A 164 -9.94 -25.55 -1.19
CA TRP A 164 -9.04 -24.64 -1.88
C TRP A 164 -9.39 -24.51 -3.36
N MET A 165 -9.59 -25.62 -4.09
CA MET A 165 -9.92 -25.58 -5.51
C MET A 165 -11.25 -24.86 -5.78
N ASN A 166 -12.23 -25.03 -4.91
CA ASN A 166 -13.49 -24.28 -4.99
C ASN A 166 -13.25 -22.77 -4.79
N GLY A 167 -12.42 -22.41 -3.81
CA GLY A 167 -12.00 -21.02 -3.59
C GLY A 167 -11.28 -20.43 -4.82
N VAL A 168 -10.38 -21.18 -5.46
CA VAL A 168 -9.67 -20.77 -6.68
C VAL A 168 -10.66 -20.50 -7.83
N GLN A 169 -11.67 -21.34 -8.00
CA GLN A 169 -12.70 -21.13 -9.03
C GLN A 169 -13.51 -19.85 -8.78
N ILE A 170 -13.89 -19.58 -7.52
CA ILE A 170 -14.55 -18.33 -7.13
C ILE A 170 -13.61 -17.13 -7.37
N PHE A 171 -12.33 -17.26 -7.03
CA PHE A 171 -11.33 -16.22 -7.24
C PHE A 171 -11.17 -15.87 -8.73
N PHE A 172 -11.16 -16.86 -9.63
CA PHE A 172 -11.15 -16.60 -11.07
C PHE A 172 -12.40 -15.91 -11.57
N ALA A 173 -13.58 -16.31 -11.09
CA ALA A 173 -14.83 -15.65 -11.46
C ALA A 173 -14.85 -14.18 -10.99
N THR A 174 -14.37 -13.89 -9.78
CA THR A 174 -14.35 -12.52 -9.22
C THR A 174 -13.28 -11.63 -9.86
N LYS A 175 -12.15 -12.19 -10.28
CA LYS A 175 -11.06 -11.47 -10.96
C LYS A 175 -11.15 -11.50 -12.48
N ALA A 176 -12.23 -12.06 -13.04
CA ALA A 176 -12.45 -12.18 -14.49
C ALA A 176 -11.27 -12.83 -15.23
N VAL A 177 -10.72 -13.91 -14.65
CA VAL A 177 -9.64 -14.69 -15.29
C VAL A 177 -10.28 -15.75 -16.18
N TRP A 178 -10.30 -15.50 -17.48
CA TRP A 178 -10.99 -16.36 -18.45
C TRP A 178 -10.07 -17.39 -19.10
N HIS A 179 -8.87 -16.94 -19.48
CA HIS A 179 -7.99 -17.73 -20.32
C HIS A 179 -7.37 -18.94 -19.58
N PRO A 180 -7.41 -20.15 -20.15
CA PRO A 180 -6.90 -21.37 -19.50
C PRO A 180 -5.45 -21.25 -19.04
N VAL A 181 -4.57 -20.75 -19.92
CA VAL A 181 -3.14 -20.58 -19.61
C VAL A 181 -2.93 -19.68 -18.39
N ASP A 182 -3.74 -18.63 -18.26
CA ASP A 182 -3.60 -17.67 -17.18
C ASP A 182 -4.12 -18.28 -15.87
N LYS A 183 -5.24 -19.02 -15.93
CA LYS A 183 -5.74 -19.79 -14.78
C LYS A 183 -4.66 -20.75 -14.26
N ILE A 184 -4.04 -21.52 -15.15
CA ILE A 184 -3.00 -22.51 -14.79
C ILE A 184 -1.81 -21.82 -14.14
N ARG A 185 -1.31 -20.73 -14.73
CA ARG A 185 -0.19 -19.95 -14.18
C ARG A 185 -0.51 -19.36 -12.81
N VAL A 186 -1.71 -18.80 -12.63
CA VAL A 186 -2.15 -18.26 -11.34
C VAL A 186 -2.28 -19.36 -10.29
N VAL A 187 -2.81 -20.54 -10.63
CA VAL A 187 -2.88 -21.67 -9.70
C VAL A 187 -1.50 -22.03 -9.16
N GLY A 188 -0.48 -22.07 -10.01
CA GLY A 188 0.90 -22.29 -9.59
C GLY A 188 1.36 -21.35 -8.47
N CYS A 189 0.95 -20.07 -8.51
CA CYS A 189 1.27 -19.09 -7.48
C CYS A 189 0.49 -19.26 -6.17
N LEU A 190 -0.61 -20.02 -6.19
CA LEU A 190 -1.51 -20.25 -5.05
C LEU A 190 -1.19 -21.56 -4.31
N ILE A 191 -0.22 -22.36 -4.76
CA ILE A 191 0.16 -23.61 -4.10
C ILE A 191 1.33 -23.34 -3.14
N ARG A 192 1.18 -23.73 -1.87
CA ARG A 192 2.27 -23.69 -0.86
C ARG A 192 2.64 -25.06 -0.31
N GLU A 193 1.75 -26.05 -0.44
CA GLU A 193 2.07 -27.44 -0.15
C GLU A 193 3.18 -27.95 -1.09
N ALA A 194 4.23 -28.55 -0.51
CA ALA A 194 5.48 -28.81 -1.19
C ALA A 194 5.38 -29.85 -2.32
N ASN A 195 4.64 -30.94 -2.12
CA ASN A 195 4.56 -32.04 -3.10
C ASN A 195 3.78 -31.60 -4.35
N THR A 196 2.63 -30.97 -4.13
CA THR A 196 1.77 -30.40 -5.18
C THR A 196 2.50 -29.29 -5.93
N LEU A 197 3.28 -28.46 -5.22
CA LEU A 197 4.10 -27.42 -5.84
C LEU A 197 5.20 -28.02 -6.70
N ALA A 198 5.89 -29.07 -6.22
CA ALA A 198 6.92 -29.76 -6.99
C ALA A 198 6.34 -30.41 -8.26
N PHE A 199 5.19 -31.05 -8.16
CA PHE A 199 4.46 -31.58 -9.32
C PHE A 199 4.14 -30.48 -10.34
N TYR A 200 3.61 -29.34 -9.88
CA TYR A 200 3.33 -28.21 -10.74
C TYR A 200 4.60 -27.68 -11.42
N ALA A 201 5.66 -27.43 -10.65
CA ALA A 201 6.92 -26.86 -11.15
C ALA A 201 7.58 -27.75 -12.21
N ASN A 202 7.56 -29.06 -12.01
CA ASN A 202 8.14 -30.03 -12.94
C ASN A 202 7.33 -30.18 -14.23
N GLY A 203 6.02 -29.93 -14.19
CA GLY A 203 5.11 -30.11 -15.33
C GLY A 203 4.64 -28.83 -16.00
N VAL A 204 5.08 -27.64 -15.54
CA VAL A 204 4.47 -26.34 -15.93
C VAL A 204 4.41 -26.13 -17.44
N GLU A 205 5.49 -26.46 -18.17
CA GLU A 205 5.54 -26.31 -19.64
C GLU A 205 4.53 -27.21 -20.36
N THR A 206 4.20 -28.36 -19.77
CA THR A 206 3.16 -29.27 -20.30
C THR A 206 1.77 -28.85 -19.84
N PHE A 207 1.62 -28.26 -18.64
CA PHE A 207 0.32 -27.82 -18.15
C PHE A 207 -0.19 -26.61 -18.91
N VAL A 208 0.65 -25.64 -19.24
CA VAL A 208 0.23 -24.42 -19.95
C VAL A 208 -0.27 -24.66 -21.37
N THR A 209 -0.11 -25.86 -21.93
CA THR A 209 -0.68 -26.23 -23.23
C THR A 209 -2.04 -26.94 -23.12
N LYS A 210 -2.41 -27.36 -21.90
CA LYS A 210 -3.69 -28.04 -21.63
C LYS A 210 -4.85 -27.05 -21.50
N SER A 211 -6.06 -27.57 -21.69
CA SER A 211 -7.26 -26.89 -21.23
C SER A 211 -7.31 -26.82 -19.70
N TRP A 212 -8.16 -25.93 -19.17
CA TRP A 212 -8.35 -25.80 -17.73
C TRP A 212 -8.86 -27.11 -17.10
N ASP A 213 -9.74 -27.84 -17.78
CA ASP A 213 -10.32 -29.07 -17.24
C ASP A 213 -9.33 -30.23 -17.22
N GLU A 214 -8.51 -30.41 -18.27
CA GLU A 214 -7.45 -31.42 -18.30
C GLU A 214 -6.38 -31.16 -17.23
N PHE A 215 -6.05 -29.89 -16.99
CA PHE A 215 -5.16 -29.51 -15.90
C PHE A 215 -5.76 -29.87 -14.54
N LYS A 216 -7.04 -29.56 -14.29
CA LYS A 216 -7.72 -29.95 -13.05
C LYS A 216 -7.67 -31.46 -12.84
N VAL A 217 -7.97 -32.27 -13.86
CA VAL A 217 -7.90 -33.73 -13.74
C VAL A 217 -6.50 -34.18 -13.31
N SER A 218 -5.46 -33.68 -13.99
CA SER A 218 -4.06 -34.02 -13.67
C SER A 218 -3.69 -33.62 -12.24
N LEU A 219 -4.16 -32.45 -11.78
CA LEU A 219 -3.89 -31.95 -10.44
C LEU A 219 -4.66 -32.73 -9.36
N PHE A 220 -5.91 -33.12 -9.63
CA PHE A 220 -6.73 -33.93 -8.71
C PHE A 220 -6.16 -35.33 -8.55
N GLU A 221 -5.77 -35.97 -9.66
CA GLU A 221 -5.16 -37.30 -9.66
C GLU A 221 -3.88 -37.34 -8.81
N PHE A 222 -3.08 -36.28 -8.87
CA PHE A 222 -1.85 -36.19 -8.10
C PHE A 222 -2.08 -35.79 -6.62
N ALA A 223 -2.91 -34.77 -6.38
CA ALA A 223 -3.02 -34.14 -5.07
C ALA A 223 -4.01 -34.84 -4.12
N LEU A 224 -4.84 -35.76 -4.63
CA LEU A 224 -5.77 -36.54 -3.83
C LEU A 224 -5.23 -37.96 -3.57
N PRO A 225 -5.66 -38.61 -2.49
CA PRO A 225 -5.35 -40.03 -2.29
C PRO A 225 -5.84 -40.84 -3.49
N PRO A 226 -5.09 -41.87 -3.90
CA PRO A 226 -5.63 -42.90 -4.77
C PRO A 226 -6.93 -43.42 -4.19
N CYS A 227 -7.95 -43.61 -5.04
CA CYS A 227 -9.24 -44.19 -4.67
C CYS A 227 -9.03 -45.60 -4.09
N GLY A 228 -8.74 -45.70 -2.78
CA GLY A 228 -8.33 -46.94 -2.13
C GLY A 228 -7.52 -46.79 -0.83
N ALA A 229 -7.03 -45.60 -0.48
CA ALA A 229 -6.36 -45.40 0.81
C ALA A 229 -7.37 -45.41 1.98
N PRO A 230 -7.31 -46.36 2.92
CA PRO A 230 -8.12 -46.29 4.13
C PRO A 230 -7.68 -45.07 4.92
N ASN A 231 -8.66 -44.28 5.35
CA ASN A 231 -8.51 -43.06 6.13
C ASN A 231 -7.91 -43.41 7.51
N SER A 232 -6.59 -43.60 7.60
CA SER A 232 -5.91 -44.01 8.82
C SER A 232 -5.58 -42.78 9.67
N ALA A 233 -6.58 -42.31 10.41
CA ALA A 233 -6.38 -41.74 11.73
C ALA A 233 -7.65 -41.96 12.55
N PRO A 234 -7.64 -42.85 13.58
CA PRO A 234 -8.68 -42.81 14.58
C PRO A 234 -8.54 -41.46 15.29
N ARG A 235 -9.59 -40.65 15.23
CA ARG A 235 -9.79 -39.57 16.20
C ARG A 235 -9.85 -40.25 17.56
N SER A 236 -8.75 -40.20 18.32
CA SER A 236 -8.76 -40.53 19.75
C SER A 236 -9.73 -39.56 20.42
N VAL A 237 -10.93 -40.06 20.65
CA VAL A 237 -11.89 -39.46 21.57
C VAL A 237 -11.73 -40.23 22.87
N THR A 238 -11.20 -39.49 23.85
CA THR A 238 -11.20 -39.75 25.30
C THR A 238 -10.22 -40.80 25.82
#